data_AF-A0A518C566-F1
#
_entry.id   AF-A0A518C566-F1
#
_cell.length_a   1.000
_cell.length_b   1.000
_cell.length_c   1.000
_cell.angle_alpha   90.00
_cell.angle_beta   90.00
_cell.angle_gamma   90.00
#
_symmetry.space_group_name_H-M   'P 1'
#
loop_
_entity.id
_entity.type
_entity.pdbx_description
1 polymer ?
#
loop_
_entity_poly.entity_id
_entity_poly.type
_entity_poly.pdbx_seq_one_letter_code
_entity_poly.pdbx_strand_id
1 'polypeptide(L)'
;MKAETNQTCSENRSVPSGIEKTFQLFANTDNHAAVPVLVDALDSPYSEVREGALSALLHQRNAVAQRALVQRWRKFTAVQRSWIELSGISLEIALRELIQSTDHEQFALGLEVLHQVPEYDLIPALALIVRDSGHSYRDSAGNTLVHLAASLRKALRTGDKKVGVESVRSRAIDSLGDCIRHYQQHESVALLEAFLVLVTRENQLLREAWNNTKHPAHAAIIRFLRHSSRPEIIDLVLSSLTDMHPSMPVLNIVGLRHDPAFMSELTARIQGNMDDTVRRNLSKLNKVAWADEHRHVLEKLNGLQQAAAVHMAMFTSIGSERLYDLLLLIACSEHSSGRLAALEELASYIDPHTNELILDAVSDPNAAVRAEALRQLRPRGIPGAIKLLLQHLDSPQLIVQDTVRNSLAEFNFPRFLSAFDKMSPDAQKNTGRLVRGIDVNTQRLLADEMVNDASYRRLRALKIIEVMENHLDMEADLIKALQHEDHFLRAEAAKLLARCPSSASVAALRQAMLDRNVRVRENAEASLRRIAGSKVAVPSIDVSVASEEVTT
;
A
#
# COMPACT_ATOMS: atom_id res chain seq x y z
N MET A 1 -33.18 20.15 -6.12
CA MET A 1 -33.67 19.66 -4.82
C MET A 1 -32.61 20.02 -3.79
N LYS A 2 -32.64 21.18 -3.13
CA LYS A 2 -33.55 21.57 -2.02
C LYS A 2 -33.75 20.45 -0.99
N ALA A 3 -33.00 20.55 0.09
CA ALA A 3 -33.27 20.04 1.44
C ALA A 3 -32.55 21.05 2.36
N GLU A 4 -33.21 22.07 2.92
CA GLU A 4 -34.12 22.03 4.08
C GLU A 4 -33.57 21.17 5.22
N THR A 5 -32.90 21.84 6.16
CA THR A 5 -32.76 21.37 7.54
C THR A 5 -33.12 22.50 8.48
N ASN A 6 -33.92 22.13 9.47
CA ASN A 6 -34.81 22.96 10.22
C ASN A 6 -34.16 24.01 11.13
N GLN A 7 -34.89 25.10 11.19
CA GLN A 7 -34.87 26.21 12.12
C GLN A 7 -35.49 25.77 13.46
N THR A 8 -34.75 25.90 14.57
CA THR A 8 -35.33 26.04 15.91
C THR A 8 -34.56 27.09 16.70
N CYS A 9 -35.28 28.17 16.99
CA CYS A 9 -35.05 29.34 17.84
C CYS A 9 -33.93 29.29 18.89
N SER A 10 -33.06 30.29 18.87
CA SER A 10 -33.09 31.33 19.92
C SER A 10 -32.55 32.64 19.37
N GLU A 11 -33.36 33.68 19.50
CA GLU A 11 -33.04 35.06 19.18
C GLU A 11 -31.94 35.57 20.12
N ASN A 12 -30.85 36.07 19.55
CA ASN A 12 -30.09 37.16 20.13
C ASN A 12 -29.39 37.92 19.01
N ARG A 13 -30.16 38.71 18.25
CA ARG A 13 -29.61 39.82 17.48
C ARG A 13 -29.19 40.89 18.48
N SER A 14 -27.98 40.78 19.02
CA SER A 14 -27.36 41.91 19.70
C SER A 14 -27.21 43.03 18.69
N VAL A 15 -27.86 44.16 18.93
CA VAL A 15 -27.61 45.39 18.17
C VAL A 15 -26.11 45.69 18.31
N PRO A 16 -25.33 45.78 17.22
CA PRO A 16 -23.90 46.03 17.34
C PRO A 16 -23.69 47.36 18.06
N SER A 17 -22.79 47.37 19.05
CA SER A 17 -22.47 48.57 19.83
C SER A 17 -22.10 49.70 18.86
N GLY A 18 -22.33 50.97 19.24
CA GLY A 18 -21.95 52.11 18.38
C GLY A 18 -20.48 52.01 17.92
N ILE A 19 -19.62 51.48 18.80
CA ILE A 19 -18.20 51.22 18.57
C ILE A 19 -17.99 50.14 17.50
N GLU A 20 -18.74 49.03 17.55
CA GLU A 20 -18.63 47.95 16.56
C GLU A 20 -19.00 48.44 15.15
N LYS A 21 -20.09 49.22 15.02
CA LYS A 21 -20.45 49.85 13.73
C LYS A 21 -19.38 50.81 13.24
N THR A 22 -18.72 51.55 14.13
CA THR A 22 -17.61 52.44 13.78
C THR A 22 -16.42 51.67 13.21
N PHE A 23 -16.01 50.57 13.84
CA PHE A 23 -14.91 49.75 13.32
C PHE A 23 -15.26 49.03 12.02
N GLN A 24 -16.50 48.56 11.85
CA GLN A 24 -16.98 48.01 10.58
C GLN A 24 -16.93 49.06 9.46
N LEU A 25 -17.28 50.32 9.75
CA LEU A 25 -17.14 51.42 8.77
C LEU A 25 -15.67 51.67 8.43
N PHE A 26 -14.78 51.66 9.42
CA PHE A 26 -13.34 51.83 9.21
C PHE A 26 -12.69 50.66 8.46
N ALA A 27 -13.19 49.44 8.62
CA ALA A 27 -12.71 48.28 7.86
C ALA A 27 -13.08 48.38 6.37
N ASN A 28 -14.26 48.95 6.05
CA ASN A 28 -14.84 48.98 4.72
C ASN A 28 -14.55 50.26 3.92
N THR A 29 -13.88 51.25 4.51
CA THR A 29 -13.60 52.53 3.85
C THR A 29 -12.22 52.51 3.18
N ASP A 30 -12.13 53.04 1.96
CA ASP A 30 -10.84 53.28 1.28
C ASP A 30 -10.12 54.53 1.82
N ASN A 31 -10.74 55.26 2.76
CA ASN A 31 -10.16 56.46 3.33
C ASN A 31 -9.11 56.13 4.42
N HIS A 32 -7.84 56.19 4.03
CA HIS A 32 -6.71 55.93 4.92
C HIS A 32 -6.48 56.98 6.03
N ALA A 33 -7.24 58.08 6.07
CA ALA A 33 -7.17 59.04 7.18
C ALA A 33 -7.58 58.43 8.53
N ALA A 34 -8.32 57.31 8.53
CA ALA A 34 -8.67 56.58 9.74
C ALA A 34 -7.50 55.74 10.30
N VAL A 35 -6.47 55.45 9.50
CA VAL A 35 -5.37 54.54 9.89
C VAL A 35 -4.62 55.03 11.13
N PRO A 36 -4.20 56.30 11.28
CA PRO A 36 -3.55 56.77 12.51
C PRO A 36 -4.42 56.57 13.76
N VAL A 37 -5.73 56.87 13.66
CA VAL A 37 -6.68 56.70 14.77
C VAL A 37 -6.82 55.23 15.16
N LEU A 38 -6.89 54.34 14.17
CA LEU A 38 -6.92 52.89 14.41
C LEU A 38 -5.61 52.38 15.03
N VAL A 39 -4.46 52.92 14.62
CA VAL A 39 -3.16 52.57 15.19
C VAL A 39 -3.07 52.97 16.66
N ASP A 40 -3.54 54.17 17.01
CA ASP A 40 -3.59 54.61 18.41
C ASP A 40 -4.58 53.76 19.24
N ALA A 41 -5.69 53.34 18.63
CA ALA A 41 -6.69 52.49 19.27
C ALA A 41 -6.18 51.08 19.62
N LEU A 42 -5.07 50.61 19.02
CA LEU A 42 -4.42 49.35 19.40
C LEU A 42 -3.86 49.37 20.82
N ASP A 43 -3.53 50.55 21.36
CA ASP A 43 -3.00 50.71 22.72
C ASP A 43 -4.10 51.08 23.74
N SER A 44 -5.38 51.04 23.34
CA SER A 44 -6.52 51.32 24.22
C SER A 44 -6.57 50.38 25.44
N PRO A 45 -6.96 50.87 26.64
CA PRO A 45 -7.14 50.00 27.81
C PRO A 45 -8.30 49.00 27.63
N TYR A 46 -9.26 49.31 26.75
CA TYR A 46 -10.45 48.49 26.50
C TYR A 46 -10.19 47.43 25.42
N SER A 47 -10.43 46.14 25.73
CA SER A 47 -10.19 45.03 24.80
C SER A 47 -11.02 45.12 23.53
N GLU A 48 -12.31 45.48 23.65
CA GLU A 48 -13.22 45.61 22.50
C GLU A 48 -12.72 46.64 21.48
N VAL A 49 -12.11 47.73 21.97
CA VAL A 49 -11.52 48.79 21.13
C VAL A 49 -10.24 48.28 20.45
N ARG A 50 -9.38 47.55 21.17
CA ARG A 50 -8.16 46.97 20.59
C ARG A 50 -8.47 45.92 19.52
N GLU A 51 -9.44 45.05 19.78
CA GLU A 51 -9.86 43.99 18.86
C GLU A 51 -10.58 44.55 17.63
N GLY A 52 -11.46 45.54 17.83
CA GLY A 52 -12.09 46.28 16.73
C GLY A 52 -11.08 47.02 15.86
N ALA A 53 -10.08 47.66 16.48
CA ALA A 53 -9.00 48.34 15.77
C ALA A 53 -8.11 47.36 14.98
N LEU A 54 -7.72 46.24 15.58
CA LEU A 54 -6.96 45.19 14.91
C LEU A 54 -7.74 44.64 13.71
N SER A 55 -9.01 44.28 13.90
CA SER A 55 -9.86 43.78 12.82
C SER A 55 -9.99 44.79 11.67
N ALA A 56 -10.21 46.07 11.98
CA ALA A 56 -10.27 47.11 10.96
C ALA A 56 -8.94 47.29 10.21
N LEU A 57 -7.81 47.28 10.90
CA LEU A 57 -6.48 47.40 10.30
C LEU A 57 -6.13 46.21 9.39
N LEU A 58 -6.61 45.01 9.69
CA LEU A 58 -6.37 43.82 8.85
C LEU A 58 -7.02 43.93 7.46
N HIS A 59 -8.06 44.76 7.32
CA HIS A 59 -8.71 45.03 6.03
C HIS A 59 -8.04 46.19 5.26
N GLN A 60 -7.16 46.97 5.92
CA GLN A 60 -6.52 48.15 5.36
C GLN A 60 -5.15 47.83 4.76
N ARG A 61 -5.02 47.89 3.43
CA ARG A 61 -3.74 47.70 2.71
C ARG A 61 -2.87 48.96 2.77
N ASN A 62 -2.38 49.32 3.96
CA ASN A 62 -1.61 50.54 4.17
C ASN A 62 -0.27 50.27 4.89
N ALA A 63 0.82 50.88 4.40
CA ALA A 63 2.15 50.73 4.99
C ALA A 63 2.23 51.16 6.47
N VAL A 64 1.49 52.21 6.87
CA VAL A 64 1.42 52.68 8.26
C VAL A 64 0.76 51.63 9.16
N ALA A 65 -0.31 51.00 8.68
CA ALA A 65 -0.98 49.90 9.38
C ALA A 65 -0.03 48.70 9.54
N GLN A 66 0.65 48.28 8.46
CA GLN A 66 1.63 47.19 8.51
C GLN A 66 2.72 47.45 9.55
N ARG A 67 3.33 48.64 9.56
CA ARG A 67 4.37 48.99 10.55
C ARG A 67 3.84 48.91 11.98
N ALA A 68 2.65 49.47 12.22
CA ALA A 68 2.04 49.45 13.54
C ALA A 68 1.76 48.04 14.06
N LEU A 69 1.33 47.13 13.17
CA LEU A 69 1.11 45.72 13.50
C LEU A 69 2.43 45.02 13.83
N VAL A 70 3.45 45.17 13.00
CA VAL A 70 4.73 44.48 13.20
C VAL A 70 5.46 45.00 14.45
N GLN A 71 5.49 46.31 14.68
CA GLN A 71 6.12 46.91 15.87
C GLN A 71 5.47 46.46 17.19
N ARG A 72 4.17 46.14 17.17
CA ARG A 72 3.41 45.65 18.33
C ARG A 72 3.34 44.13 18.41
N TRP A 73 4.05 43.39 17.54
CA TRP A 73 3.97 41.93 17.46
C TRP A 73 4.15 41.24 18.81
N ARG A 74 5.19 41.62 19.56
CA ARG A 74 5.50 41.06 20.88
C ARG A 74 4.44 41.39 21.95
N LYS A 75 3.67 42.47 21.78
CA LYS A 75 2.57 42.86 22.68
C LYS A 75 1.25 42.13 22.39
N PHE A 76 1.06 41.59 21.18
CA PHE A 76 -0.16 40.86 20.84
C PHE A 76 -0.26 39.52 21.57
N THR A 77 -1.48 39.18 21.96
CA THR A 77 -1.82 37.86 22.50
C THR A 77 -1.75 36.79 21.40
N ALA A 78 -1.70 35.51 21.79
CA ALA A 78 -1.69 34.39 20.84
C ALA A 78 -2.91 34.43 19.89
N VAL A 79 -4.09 34.74 20.41
CA VAL A 79 -5.33 34.86 19.62
C VAL A 79 -5.22 35.96 18.56
N GLN A 80 -4.70 37.13 18.95
CA GLN A 80 -4.52 38.26 18.03
C GLN A 80 -3.48 37.95 16.94
N ARG A 81 -2.39 37.24 17.27
CA ARG A 81 -1.41 36.78 16.26
C ARG A 81 -2.04 35.80 15.28
N SER A 82 -2.86 34.87 15.75
CA SER A 82 -3.62 33.96 14.88
C SER A 82 -4.60 34.70 13.96
N TRP A 83 -5.23 35.79 14.41
CA TRP A 83 -6.06 36.62 13.53
C TRP A 83 -5.25 37.25 12.41
N ILE A 84 -4.06 37.75 12.71
CA ILE A 84 -3.16 38.32 11.70
C ILE A 84 -2.74 37.25 10.69
N GLU A 85 -2.31 36.08 11.17
CA GLU A 85 -1.92 34.93 10.33
C GLU A 85 -3.05 34.50 9.38
N LEU A 86 -4.27 34.36 9.90
CA LEU A 86 -5.43 33.90 9.12
C LEU A 86 -6.00 34.98 8.18
N SER A 87 -5.76 36.27 8.46
CA SER A 87 -6.29 37.38 7.65
C SER A 87 -5.76 37.40 6.21
N GLY A 88 -4.55 36.86 5.99
CA GLY A 88 -3.87 36.95 4.71
C GLY A 88 -3.47 38.38 4.30
N ILE A 89 -3.41 39.32 5.24
CA ILE A 89 -2.82 40.65 5.02
C ILE A 89 -1.36 40.50 4.58
N SER A 90 -0.93 41.32 3.62
CA SER A 90 0.50 41.44 3.30
C SER A 90 1.16 42.41 4.26
N LEU A 91 2.24 41.98 4.90
CA LEU A 91 3.13 42.75 5.76
C LEU A 91 4.47 43.06 5.06
N GLU A 92 4.55 42.87 3.75
CA GLU A 92 5.79 42.92 2.98
C GLU A 92 6.57 44.23 3.20
N ILE A 93 5.92 45.39 3.17
CA ILE A 93 6.58 46.70 3.24
C ILE A 93 7.24 46.87 4.61
N ALA A 94 6.50 46.63 5.68
CA ALA A 94 7.01 46.77 7.05
C ALA A 94 8.11 45.76 7.34
N LEU A 95 7.97 44.51 6.89
CA LEU A 95 8.97 43.48 7.12
C LEU A 95 10.24 43.73 6.28
N ARG A 96 10.12 44.26 5.06
CA ARG A 96 11.26 44.68 4.22
C ARG A 96 12.09 45.76 4.91
N GLU A 97 11.45 46.74 5.54
CA GLU A 97 12.13 47.78 6.30
C GLU A 97 12.89 47.21 7.51
N LEU A 98 12.27 46.28 8.25
CA LEU A 98 12.92 45.66 9.42
C LEU A 98 14.12 44.79 9.06
N ILE A 99 14.05 44.00 7.99
CA ILE A 99 15.19 43.17 7.55
C ILE A 99 16.33 44.00 6.92
N GLN A 100 16.09 45.29 6.64
CA GLN A 100 17.12 46.24 6.19
C GLN A 100 17.62 47.13 7.34
N SER A 101 17.04 47.02 8.53
CA SER A 101 17.43 47.82 9.69
C SER A 101 18.82 47.44 10.20
N THR A 102 19.60 48.44 10.58
CA THR A 102 20.89 48.24 11.27
C THR A 102 20.70 47.93 12.76
N ASP A 103 19.49 48.15 13.31
CA ASP A 103 19.14 47.83 14.68
C ASP A 103 18.86 46.32 14.85
N HIS A 104 19.59 45.70 15.78
CA HIS A 104 19.48 44.28 16.07
C HIS A 104 18.07 43.86 16.50
N GLU A 105 17.41 44.63 17.35
CA GLU A 105 16.09 44.28 17.88
C GLU A 105 15.02 44.34 16.79
N GLN A 106 15.12 45.34 15.92
CA GLN A 106 14.22 45.48 14.77
C GLN A 106 14.43 44.36 13.75
N PHE A 107 15.68 44.02 13.46
CA PHE A 107 15.99 42.92 12.56
C PHE A 107 15.48 41.57 13.11
N ALA A 108 15.74 41.29 14.39
CA ALA A 108 15.28 40.09 15.07
C ALA A 108 13.74 39.99 15.09
N LEU A 109 13.06 41.11 15.36
CA LEU A 109 11.60 41.20 15.28
C LEU A 109 11.07 40.87 13.88
N GLY A 110 11.72 41.40 12.84
CA GLY A 110 11.36 41.09 11.45
C GLY A 110 11.43 39.60 11.14
N LEU A 111 12.50 38.93 11.57
CA LEU A 111 12.65 37.48 11.40
C LEU A 111 11.65 36.68 12.24
N GLU A 112 11.34 37.13 13.47
CA GLU A 112 10.35 36.50 14.36
C GLU A 112 8.96 36.51 13.70
N VAL A 113 8.55 37.65 13.15
CA VAL A 113 7.27 37.79 12.46
C VAL A 113 7.25 36.94 11.19
N LEU A 114 8.33 36.92 10.39
CA LEU A 114 8.43 36.10 9.18
C LEU A 114 8.30 34.59 9.42
N HIS A 115 8.65 34.11 10.61
CA HIS A 115 8.43 32.70 10.96
C HIS A 115 6.96 32.35 11.16
N GLN A 116 6.14 33.30 11.62
CA GLN A 116 4.71 33.08 11.91
C GLN A 116 3.80 33.56 10.76
N VAL A 117 4.18 34.63 10.08
CA VAL A 117 3.46 35.22 8.94
C VAL A 117 4.41 35.21 7.73
N PRO A 118 4.39 34.15 6.91
CA PRO A 118 5.33 33.99 5.80
C PRO A 118 5.07 35.01 4.67
N GLU A 119 6.01 35.94 4.46
CA GLU A 119 6.03 36.82 3.28
C GLU A 119 7.08 36.32 2.28
N TYR A 120 6.62 35.57 1.28
CA TYR A 120 7.51 34.89 0.33
C TYR A 120 8.26 35.85 -0.62
N ASP A 121 7.73 37.06 -0.85
CA ASP A 121 8.38 38.12 -1.64
C ASP A 121 9.70 38.64 -1.04
N LEU A 122 9.97 38.30 0.23
CA LEU A 122 11.20 38.68 0.94
C LEU A 122 12.31 37.63 0.84
N ILE A 123 12.07 36.48 0.20
CA ILE A 123 13.09 35.46 -0.06
C ILE A 123 14.34 36.05 -0.76
N PRO A 124 14.22 36.85 -1.85
CA PRO A 124 15.39 37.45 -2.49
C PRO A 124 16.19 38.39 -1.58
N ALA A 125 15.52 39.15 -0.71
CA ALA A 125 16.19 40.07 0.20
C ALA A 125 16.99 39.31 1.26
N LEU A 126 16.41 38.26 1.85
CA LEU A 126 17.11 37.38 2.78
C LEU A 126 18.26 36.64 2.09
N ALA A 127 18.08 36.20 0.84
CA ALA A 127 19.14 35.53 0.09
C ALA A 127 20.39 36.42 -0.07
N LEU A 128 20.20 37.71 -0.36
CA LEU A 128 21.31 38.67 -0.45
C LEU A 128 22.03 38.87 0.89
N ILE A 129 21.28 38.95 2.00
CA ILE A 129 21.85 39.05 3.36
C ILE A 129 22.68 37.81 3.69
N VAL A 130 22.18 36.62 3.37
CA VAL A 130 22.86 35.35 3.67
C VAL A 130 24.09 35.14 2.78
N ARG A 131 24.07 35.70 1.56
CA ARG A 131 25.19 35.65 0.60
C ARG A 131 26.39 36.45 1.10
N ASP A 132 26.17 37.54 1.81
CA ASP A 132 27.24 38.31 2.44
C ASP A 132 27.81 37.54 3.64
N SER A 133 29.03 37.02 3.46
CA SER A 133 29.71 36.22 4.49
C SER A 133 30.09 37.03 5.73
N GLY A 134 30.19 38.36 5.62
CA GLY A 134 30.52 39.27 6.73
C GLY A 134 29.31 39.80 7.48
N HIS A 135 28.08 39.51 7.05
CA HIS A 135 26.88 40.07 7.65
C HIS A 135 26.58 39.46 9.04
N SER A 136 26.42 40.30 10.07
CA SER A 136 26.26 39.86 11.46
C SER A 136 25.03 38.96 11.71
N TYR A 137 24.01 39.05 10.85
CA TYR A 137 22.77 38.28 10.98
C TYR A 137 22.61 37.14 9.97
N ARG A 138 23.71 36.74 9.33
CA ARG A 138 23.73 35.73 8.27
C ARG A 138 23.03 34.43 8.65
N ASP A 139 23.31 33.89 9.84
CA ASP A 139 22.77 32.59 10.26
C ASP A 139 21.27 32.68 10.58
N SER A 140 20.84 33.70 11.32
CA SER A 140 19.43 33.93 11.63
C SER A 140 18.59 34.18 10.38
N ALA A 141 19.11 34.96 9.43
CA ALA A 141 18.49 35.16 8.13
C ALA A 141 18.43 33.85 7.32
N GLY A 142 19.48 33.03 7.39
CA GLY A 142 19.55 31.72 6.74
C GLY A 142 18.49 30.74 7.24
N ASN A 143 18.31 30.64 8.55
CA ASN A 143 17.26 29.81 9.15
C ASN A 143 15.85 30.25 8.71
N THR A 144 15.60 31.56 8.73
CA THR A 144 14.33 32.14 8.28
C THR A 144 14.09 31.87 6.79
N LEU A 145 15.12 32.01 5.97
CA LEU A 145 15.07 31.73 4.53
C LEU A 145 14.68 30.27 4.25
N VAL A 146 15.30 29.31 4.95
CA VAL A 146 14.97 27.89 4.82
C VAL A 146 13.53 27.59 5.26
N HIS A 147 13.07 28.23 6.34
CA HIS A 147 11.68 28.12 6.80
C HIS A 147 10.67 28.69 5.80
N LEU A 148 10.95 29.85 5.21
CA LEU A 148 10.09 30.45 4.18
C LEU A 148 10.05 29.58 2.92
N ALA A 149 11.18 29.01 2.50
CA ALA A 149 11.23 28.07 1.38
C ALA A 149 10.38 26.81 1.63
N ALA A 150 10.47 26.24 2.85
CA ALA A 150 9.65 25.10 3.26
C ALA A 150 8.15 25.44 3.24
N SER A 151 7.80 26.58 3.81
CA SER A 151 6.42 27.07 3.91
C SER A 151 5.83 27.36 2.54
N LEU A 152 6.61 27.97 1.63
CA LEU A 152 6.21 28.20 0.24
C LEU A 152 5.97 26.88 -0.49
N ARG A 153 6.85 25.89 -0.32
CA ARG A 153 6.66 24.55 -0.91
C ARG A 153 5.40 23.87 -0.39
N LYS A 154 5.09 24.00 0.90
CA LYS A 154 3.85 23.50 1.49
C LYS A 154 2.63 24.18 0.90
N ALA A 155 2.63 25.51 0.78
CA ALA A 155 1.53 26.29 0.21
C ALA A 155 1.21 25.88 -1.24
N LEU A 156 2.25 25.61 -2.04
CA LEU A 156 2.11 25.10 -3.42
C LEU A 156 1.44 23.72 -3.47
N ARG A 157 1.74 22.82 -2.52
CA ARG A 157 1.14 21.48 -2.44
C ARG A 157 -0.32 21.51 -2.02
N THR A 158 -0.69 22.38 -1.08
CA THR A 158 -2.06 22.49 -0.59
C THR A 158 -2.99 23.21 -1.57
N GLY A 159 -2.46 23.69 -2.70
CA GLY A 159 -3.24 24.38 -3.73
C GLY A 159 -3.84 25.69 -3.21
N ASP A 160 -3.08 26.43 -2.39
CA ASP A 160 -3.51 27.75 -1.94
C ASP A 160 -3.81 28.60 -3.17
N LYS A 161 -5.09 28.94 -3.36
CA LYS A 161 -5.62 29.63 -4.54
C LYS A 161 -5.20 31.10 -4.61
N LYS A 162 -4.31 31.55 -3.71
CA LYS A 162 -3.66 32.85 -3.82
C LYS A 162 -2.96 32.95 -5.18
N VAL A 163 -3.55 33.73 -6.08
CA VAL A 163 -3.00 34.08 -7.39
C VAL A 163 -1.58 34.62 -7.15
N GLY A 164 -0.57 33.97 -7.74
CA GLY A 164 0.82 34.47 -7.71
C GLY A 164 1.84 33.62 -6.95
N VAL A 165 1.46 32.60 -6.17
CA VAL A 165 2.45 31.77 -5.42
C VAL A 165 3.49 31.13 -6.35
N GLU A 166 3.07 30.67 -7.53
CA GLU A 166 3.99 30.12 -8.54
C GLU A 166 4.95 31.18 -9.11
N SER A 167 4.47 32.42 -9.30
CA SER A 167 5.33 33.54 -9.74
C SER A 167 6.34 33.96 -8.66
N VAL A 168 5.96 33.85 -7.39
CA VAL A 168 6.87 34.09 -6.25
C VAL A 168 7.92 32.99 -6.20
N ARG A 169 7.53 31.73 -6.41
CA ARG A 169 8.47 30.60 -6.52
C ARG A 169 9.49 30.82 -7.63
N SER A 170 9.07 31.23 -8.82
CA SER A 170 9.99 31.54 -9.93
C SER A 170 11.00 32.62 -9.55
N ARG A 171 10.54 33.76 -9.01
CA ARG A 171 11.43 34.85 -8.56
C ARG A 171 12.39 34.42 -7.46
N ALA A 172 11.92 33.61 -6.51
CA ALA A 172 12.76 33.04 -5.46
C ALA A 172 13.85 32.11 -6.04
N ILE A 173 13.49 31.23 -6.97
CA ILE A 173 14.43 30.32 -7.63
C ILE A 173 15.48 31.10 -8.44
N ASP A 174 15.10 32.16 -9.13
CA ASP A 174 16.04 32.98 -9.90
C ASP A 174 17.08 33.65 -8.98
N SER A 175 16.62 34.28 -7.91
CA SER A 175 17.50 34.94 -6.92
C SER A 175 18.41 33.95 -6.18
N LEU A 176 17.87 32.80 -5.77
CA LEU A 176 18.66 31.74 -5.16
C LEU A 176 19.64 31.12 -6.17
N GLY A 177 19.23 30.96 -7.42
CA GLY A 177 20.07 30.44 -8.51
C GLY A 177 21.29 31.32 -8.77
N ASP A 178 21.14 32.65 -8.72
CA ASP A 178 22.27 33.58 -8.79
C ASP A 178 23.28 33.37 -7.65
N CYS A 179 22.80 33.02 -6.45
CA CYS A 179 23.66 32.66 -5.34
C CYS A 179 24.37 31.33 -5.61
N ILE A 180 23.67 30.31 -6.12
CA ILE A 180 24.26 28.99 -6.42
C ILE A 180 25.37 29.08 -7.48
N ARG A 181 25.25 29.96 -8.48
CA ARG A 181 26.32 30.22 -9.47
C ARG A 181 27.62 30.70 -8.82
N HIS A 182 27.51 31.44 -7.72
CA HIS A 182 28.64 32.02 -6.99
C HIS A 182 28.91 31.31 -5.65
N TYR A 183 28.52 30.04 -5.54
CA TYR A 183 28.54 29.31 -4.27
C TYR A 183 29.90 29.32 -3.55
N GLN A 184 31.02 29.32 -4.29
CA GLN A 184 32.38 29.34 -3.72
C GLN A 184 32.67 30.61 -2.88
N GLN A 185 31.96 31.71 -3.11
CA GLN A 185 32.20 32.97 -2.41
C GLN A 185 31.65 32.96 -0.97
N HIS A 186 30.61 32.16 -0.71
CA HIS A 186 29.90 32.18 0.55
C HIS A 186 29.79 30.80 1.21
N GLU A 187 29.68 29.72 0.43
CA GLU A 187 29.53 28.34 0.89
C GLU A 187 28.35 28.09 1.88
N SER A 188 27.39 29.01 1.93
CA SER A 188 26.17 28.92 2.73
C SER A 188 25.30 27.70 2.39
N VAL A 189 25.13 26.82 3.38
CA VAL A 189 24.21 25.68 3.32
C VAL A 189 22.74 26.13 3.27
N ALA A 190 22.39 27.22 3.96
CA ALA A 190 21.01 27.72 3.99
C ALA A 190 20.51 28.16 2.60
N LEU A 191 21.36 28.85 1.82
CA LEU A 191 21.03 29.22 0.43
C LEU A 191 20.82 27.99 -0.45
N LEU A 192 21.71 27.01 -0.31
CA LEU A 192 21.63 25.75 -1.05
C LEU A 192 20.38 24.95 -0.70
N GLU A 193 20.08 24.83 0.59
CA GLU A 193 18.90 24.12 1.08
C GLU A 193 17.61 24.79 0.60
N ALA A 194 17.48 26.11 0.76
CA ALA A 194 16.32 26.85 0.29
C ALA A 194 16.12 26.68 -1.23
N PHE A 195 17.21 26.71 -2.02
CA PHE A 195 17.16 26.43 -3.45
C PHE A 195 16.64 25.01 -3.73
N LEU A 196 17.24 23.99 -3.12
CA LEU A 196 16.87 22.58 -3.34
C LEU A 196 15.43 22.24 -2.92
N VAL A 197 14.89 22.94 -1.93
CA VAL A 197 13.50 22.77 -1.47
C VAL A 197 12.48 23.32 -2.49
N LEU A 198 12.80 24.42 -3.17
CA LEU A 198 11.89 25.10 -4.09
C LEU A 198 12.02 24.65 -5.54
N VAL A 199 13.22 24.23 -5.93
CA VAL A 199 13.56 23.88 -7.31
C VAL A 199 12.78 22.65 -7.78
N THR A 200 12.53 22.58 -9.09
CA THR A 200 12.02 21.38 -9.75
C THR A 200 13.13 20.71 -10.55
N ARG A 201 12.98 19.42 -10.80
CA ARG A 201 13.91 18.63 -11.64
C ARG A 201 14.14 19.18 -13.05
N GLU A 202 13.27 20.07 -13.53
CA GLU A 202 13.34 20.70 -14.85
C GLU A 202 14.26 21.93 -14.88
N ASN A 203 14.67 22.43 -13.72
CA ASN A 203 15.54 23.59 -13.62
C ASN A 203 16.92 23.32 -14.26
N GLN A 204 17.31 24.16 -15.20
CA GLN A 204 18.54 24.00 -15.97
C GLN A 204 19.79 24.16 -15.11
N LEU A 205 19.81 25.12 -14.17
CA LEU A 205 20.95 25.35 -13.28
C LEU A 205 21.19 24.14 -12.35
N LEU A 206 20.12 23.57 -11.79
CA LEU A 206 20.23 22.33 -11.02
C LEU A 206 20.83 21.21 -11.88
N ARG A 207 20.30 21.05 -13.11
CA ARG A 207 20.78 20.04 -14.06
C ARG A 207 22.26 20.20 -14.42
N GLU A 208 22.72 21.43 -14.56
CA GLU A 208 24.13 21.72 -14.78
C GLU A 208 24.96 21.40 -13.53
N ALA A 209 24.56 21.94 -12.38
CA ALA A 209 25.34 21.90 -11.15
C ALA A 209 25.54 20.47 -10.61
N TRP A 210 24.53 19.60 -10.67
CA TRP A 210 24.66 18.23 -10.16
C TRP A 210 25.28 17.23 -11.15
N ASN A 211 25.49 17.63 -12.42
CA ASN A 211 26.10 16.79 -13.45
C ASN A 211 27.55 17.20 -13.74
N ASN A 212 27.90 18.47 -13.48
CA ASN A 212 29.24 18.99 -13.69
C ASN A 212 30.04 18.97 -12.38
N THR A 213 31.03 18.07 -12.28
CA THR A 213 31.90 17.95 -11.10
C THR A 213 32.75 19.19 -10.83
N LYS A 214 32.95 20.05 -11.84
CA LYS A 214 33.68 21.33 -11.71
C LYS A 214 32.80 22.48 -11.22
N HIS A 215 31.49 22.31 -11.17
CA HIS A 215 30.60 23.37 -10.69
C HIS A 215 30.84 23.61 -9.19
N PRO A 216 30.99 24.87 -8.72
CA PRO A 216 31.29 25.19 -7.33
C PRO A 216 30.36 24.54 -6.29
N ALA A 217 29.07 24.48 -6.60
CA ALA A 217 28.06 23.89 -5.73
C ALA A 217 27.95 22.34 -5.83
N HIS A 218 28.65 21.68 -6.76
CA HIS A 218 28.42 20.26 -7.07
C HIS A 218 28.58 19.35 -5.84
N ALA A 219 29.73 19.42 -5.17
CA ALA A 219 30.02 18.59 -4.01
C ALA A 219 29.02 18.84 -2.86
N ALA A 220 28.64 20.11 -2.66
CA ALA A 220 27.67 20.49 -1.64
C ALA A 220 26.26 19.95 -1.95
N ILE A 221 25.81 20.03 -3.21
CA ILE A 221 24.53 19.46 -3.67
C ILE A 221 24.52 17.95 -3.41
N ILE A 222 25.51 17.22 -3.93
CA ILE A 222 25.56 15.75 -3.79
C ILE A 222 25.60 15.32 -2.32
N ARG A 223 26.38 16.04 -1.48
CA ARG A 223 26.40 15.81 -0.03
C ARG A 223 25.02 16.02 0.60
N PHE A 224 24.30 17.07 0.19
CA PHE A 224 22.99 17.39 0.75
C PHE A 224 21.93 16.36 0.35
N LEU A 225 21.88 15.99 -0.94
CA LEU A 225 20.97 14.96 -1.46
C LEU A 225 21.18 13.59 -0.79
N ARG A 226 22.41 13.27 -0.39
CA ARG A 226 22.76 12.00 0.27
C ARG A 226 22.27 11.90 1.71
N HIS A 227 22.23 13.00 2.46
CA HIS A 227 22.03 12.95 3.92
C HIS A 227 20.75 13.65 4.41
N SER A 228 20.11 14.49 3.59
CA SER A 228 18.95 15.27 4.03
C SER A 228 17.70 14.41 4.19
N SER A 229 17.12 14.39 5.39
CA SER A 229 15.86 13.70 5.71
C SER A 229 14.60 14.48 5.30
N ARG A 230 14.76 15.63 4.63
CA ARG A 230 13.62 16.46 4.22
C ARG A 230 12.80 15.78 3.12
N PRO A 231 11.47 15.71 3.23
CA PRO A 231 10.60 15.08 2.23
C PRO A 231 10.79 15.67 0.84
N GLU A 232 10.94 16.99 0.72
CA GLU A 232 11.09 17.66 -0.59
C GLU A 232 12.35 17.21 -1.35
N ILE A 233 13.39 16.86 -0.60
CA ILE A 233 14.70 16.49 -1.14
C ILE A 233 14.74 15.00 -1.45
N ILE A 234 14.12 14.19 -0.59
CA ILE A 234 13.86 12.78 -0.88
C ILE A 234 13.03 12.66 -2.17
N ASP A 235 11.97 13.45 -2.30
CA ASP A 235 11.15 13.54 -3.52
C ASP A 235 11.98 13.93 -4.74
N LEU A 236 12.86 14.93 -4.60
CA LEU A 236 13.74 15.37 -5.69
C LEU A 236 14.68 14.24 -6.14
N VAL A 237 15.29 13.51 -5.21
CA VAL A 237 16.16 12.36 -5.51
C VAL A 237 15.34 11.24 -6.17
N LEU A 238 14.21 10.84 -5.59
CA LEU A 238 13.39 9.75 -6.12
C LEU A 238 12.75 10.09 -7.47
N SER A 239 12.53 11.38 -7.76
CA SER A 239 12.03 11.81 -9.07
C SER A 239 12.94 11.38 -10.23
N SER A 240 14.24 11.19 -9.97
CA SER A 240 15.19 10.71 -10.98
C SER A 240 14.88 9.31 -11.50
N LEU A 241 14.17 8.48 -10.72
CA LEU A 241 13.75 7.15 -11.18
C LEU A 241 12.78 7.23 -12.37
N THR A 242 12.02 8.32 -12.49
CA THR A 242 11.04 8.52 -13.55
C THR A 242 11.56 9.34 -14.73
N ASP A 243 12.82 9.77 -14.70
CA ASP A 243 13.38 10.62 -15.74
C ASP A 243 13.81 9.81 -16.98
N MET A 244 13.54 10.33 -18.18
CA MET A 244 14.03 9.72 -19.43
C MET A 244 15.56 9.75 -19.53
N HIS A 245 16.18 10.80 -18.98
CA HIS A 245 17.63 11.03 -18.95
C HIS A 245 18.06 11.43 -17.54
N PRO A 246 18.13 10.47 -16.59
CA PRO A 246 18.46 10.78 -15.21
C PRO A 246 19.92 11.25 -15.07
N SER A 247 20.15 12.16 -14.13
CA SER A 247 21.50 12.49 -13.67
C SER A 247 22.12 11.28 -12.96
N MET A 248 23.22 10.73 -13.49
CA MET A 248 23.87 9.56 -12.90
C MET A 248 24.36 9.78 -11.46
N PRO A 249 24.97 10.94 -11.10
CA PRO A 249 25.31 11.23 -9.71
C PRO A 249 24.12 11.15 -8.75
N VAL A 250 22.95 11.65 -9.16
CA VAL A 250 21.71 11.63 -8.34
C VAL A 250 21.11 10.23 -8.30
N LEU A 251 21.04 9.55 -9.44
CA LEU A 251 20.52 8.19 -9.54
C LEU A 251 21.33 7.24 -8.64
N ASN A 252 22.67 7.37 -8.62
CA ASN A 252 23.52 6.58 -7.73
C ASN A 252 23.22 6.81 -6.24
N ILE A 253 22.72 7.99 -5.84
CA ILE A 253 22.29 8.23 -4.45
C ILE A 253 21.12 7.32 -4.10
N VAL A 254 20.21 7.03 -5.04
CA VAL A 254 19.07 6.11 -4.81
C VAL A 254 19.56 4.73 -4.37
N GLY A 255 20.61 4.21 -4.97
CA GLY A 255 21.20 2.92 -4.59
C GLY A 255 21.97 2.97 -3.27
N LEU A 256 22.61 4.10 -2.94
CA LEU A 256 23.50 4.19 -1.77
C LEU A 256 22.78 4.57 -0.47
N ARG A 257 21.64 5.23 -0.58
CA ARG A 257 20.92 5.79 0.56
C ARG A 257 20.02 4.74 1.22
N HIS A 258 20.02 4.73 2.55
CA HIS A 258 19.42 3.65 3.35
C HIS A 258 18.83 4.12 4.69
N ASP A 259 18.65 5.43 4.90
CA ASP A 259 17.98 5.94 6.09
C ASP A 259 16.47 5.63 6.09
N PRO A 260 15.83 5.52 7.28
CA PRO A 260 14.44 5.09 7.38
C PRO A 260 13.44 5.96 6.60
N ALA A 261 13.61 7.29 6.63
CA ALA A 261 12.73 8.22 5.92
C ALA A 261 12.81 8.01 4.40
N PHE A 262 14.04 7.90 3.87
CA PHE A 262 14.26 7.61 2.46
C PHE A 262 13.73 6.24 2.06
N MET A 263 14.03 5.19 2.82
CA MET A 263 13.58 3.82 2.50
C MET A 263 12.07 3.71 2.50
N SER A 264 11.38 4.39 3.42
CA SER A 264 9.92 4.44 3.45
C SER A 264 9.33 5.03 2.17
N GLU A 265 9.85 6.18 1.72
CA GLU A 265 9.35 6.83 0.50
C GLU A 265 9.75 6.06 -0.77
N LEU A 266 10.99 5.55 -0.83
CA LEU A 266 11.48 4.74 -1.94
C LEU A 266 10.59 3.52 -2.14
N THR A 267 10.39 2.73 -1.08
CA THR A 267 9.61 1.48 -1.13
C THR A 267 8.14 1.74 -1.43
N ALA A 268 7.56 2.82 -0.91
CA ALA A 268 6.20 3.24 -1.28
C ALA A 268 6.08 3.60 -2.76
N ARG A 269 7.09 4.26 -3.35
CA ARG A 269 7.08 4.70 -4.75
C ARG A 269 7.22 3.55 -5.75
N ILE A 270 7.96 2.51 -5.39
CA ILE A 270 8.22 1.33 -6.23
C ILE A 270 7.25 0.17 -5.93
N GLN A 271 6.33 0.35 -4.98
CA GLN A 271 5.38 -0.69 -4.62
C GLN A 271 4.41 -0.97 -5.78
N GLY A 272 4.26 -2.25 -6.14
CA GLY A 272 3.39 -2.68 -7.23
C GLY A 272 4.09 -2.73 -8.58
N ASN A 273 3.35 -2.48 -9.66
CA ASN A 273 3.90 -2.58 -11.01
C ASN A 273 4.71 -1.33 -11.36
N MET A 274 6.02 -1.49 -11.51
CA MET A 274 6.93 -0.40 -11.89
C MET A 274 6.82 -0.09 -13.39
N ASP A 275 6.82 1.20 -13.73
CA ASP A 275 6.87 1.67 -15.11
C ASP A 275 8.19 1.27 -15.81
N ASP A 276 8.16 1.15 -17.15
CA ASP A 276 9.34 0.78 -17.96
C ASP A 276 10.53 1.73 -17.74
N THR A 277 10.26 3.03 -17.56
CA THR A 277 11.28 4.05 -17.28
C THR A 277 11.97 3.81 -15.95
N VAL A 278 11.20 3.46 -14.91
CA VAL A 278 11.73 3.13 -13.58
C VAL A 278 12.62 1.90 -13.67
N ARG A 279 12.15 0.83 -14.32
CA ARG A 279 12.94 -0.40 -14.52
C ARG A 279 14.24 -0.12 -15.27
N ARG A 280 14.21 0.68 -16.34
CA ARG A 280 15.42 1.09 -17.09
C ARG A 280 16.40 1.92 -16.27
N ASN A 281 15.91 2.73 -15.32
CA ASN A 281 16.77 3.54 -14.47
C ASN A 281 17.35 2.71 -13.32
N LEU A 282 16.56 1.83 -12.72
CA LEU A 282 17.05 0.86 -11.73
C LEU A 282 18.14 -0.04 -12.30
N SER A 283 18.04 -0.46 -13.56
CA SER A 283 19.04 -1.33 -14.19
C SER A 283 20.42 -0.67 -14.31
N LYS A 284 20.53 0.65 -14.17
CA LYS A 284 21.81 1.38 -14.17
C LYS A 284 22.51 1.34 -12.81
N LEU A 285 21.82 0.90 -11.75
CA LEU A 285 22.37 0.78 -10.41
C LEU A 285 23.10 -0.55 -10.26
N ASN A 286 24.42 -0.50 -10.08
CA ASN A 286 25.26 -1.69 -9.83
C ASN A 286 25.64 -1.87 -8.36
N LYS A 287 25.41 -0.83 -7.53
CA LYS A 287 25.63 -0.86 -6.09
C LYS A 287 24.37 -0.39 -5.37
N VAL A 288 23.86 -1.26 -4.50
CA VAL A 288 22.72 -0.99 -3.62
C VAL A 288 23.17 -1.27 -2.19
N ALA A 289 23.23 -0.23 -1.36
CA ALA A 289 23.82 -0.27 -0.03
C ALA A 289 23.14 -1.29 0.88
N TRP A 290 21.81 -1.32 0.89
CA TRP A 290 21.03 -2.25 1.72
C TRP A 290 21.00 -3.69 1.18
N ALA A 291 21.48 -3.95 -0.04
CA ALA A 291 21.66 -5.31 -0.56
C ALA A 291 23.06 -5.89 -0.23
N ASP A 292 23.97 -5.07 0.26
CA ASP A 292 25.38 -5.42 0.49
C ASP A 292 25.78 -5.07 1.93
N GLU A 293 26.35 -3.88 2.16
CA GLU A 293 26.94 -3.44 3.44
C GLU A 293 25.89 -3.18 4.55
N HIS A 294 24.65 -2.82 4.18
CA HIS A 294 23.62 -2.33 5.11
C HIS A 294 22.36 -3.20 5.16
N ARG A 295 22.50 -4.53 5.04
CA ARG A 295 21.37 -5.49 5.03
C ARG A 295 20.44 -5.40 6.24
N HIS A 296 20.96 -5.04 7.41
CA HIS A 296 20.18 -4.85 8.65
C HIS A 296 19.07 -3.80 8.54
N VAL A 297 19.11 -2.92 7.52
CA VAL A 297 18.03 -1.95 7.26
C VAL A 297 16.74 -2.67 6.85
N LEU A 298 16.85 -3.81 6.15
CA LEU A 298 15.71 -4.58 5.67
C LEU A 298 14.89 -5.20 6.80
N GLU A 299 15.52 -5.54 7.93
CA GLU A 299 14.86 -6.06 9.13
C GLU A 299 13.91 -5.03 9.77
N LYS A 300 14.16 -3.73 9.55
CA LYS A 300 13.33 -2.64 10.07
C LYS A 300 12.17 -2.28 9.15
N LEU A 301 12.14 -2.83 7.94
CA LEU A 301 11.08 -2.59 6.96
C LEU A 301 9.91 -3.52 7.24
N ASN A 302 8.68 -3.02 7.06
CA ASN A 302 7.50 -3.88 7.11
C ASN A 302 7.44 -4.82 5.88
N GLY A 303 6.53 -5.80 5.91
CA GLY A 303 6.43 -6.80 4.84
C GLY A 303 6.22 -6.25 3.44
N LEU A 304 5.42 -5.19 3.26
CA LEU A 304 5.19 -4.59 1.94
C LEU A 304 6.45 -3.87 1.43
N GLN A 305 7.17 -3.21 2.35
CA GLN A 305 8.43 -2.55 2.04
C GLN A 305 9.55 -3.54 1.72
N GLN A 306 9.60 -4.69 2.39
CA GLN A 306 10.53 -5.79 2.05
C GLN A 306 10.24 -6.37 0.66
N ALA A 307 8.96 -6.62 0.34
CA ALA A 307 8.57 -7.06 -1.00
C ALA A 307 9.00 -6.04 -2.07
N ALA A 308 8.72 -4.75 -1.85
CA ALA A 308 9.16 -3.68 -2.73
C ALA A 308 10.69 -3.64 -2.92
N ALA A 309 11.46 -3.87 -1.85
CA ALA A 309 12.92 -3.97 -1.92
C ALA A 309 13.38 -5.16 -2.77
N VAL A 310 12.77 -6.34 -2.62
CA VAL A 310 13.04 -7.51 -3.48
C VAL A 310 12.80 -7.15 -4.96
N HIS A 311 11.62 -6.63 -5.29
CA HIS A 311 11.30 -6.29 -6.67
C HIS A 311 12.27 -5.24 -7.25
N MET A 312 12.67 -4.22 -6.47
CA MET A 312 13.69 -3.27 -6.93
C MET A 312 15.04 -3.94 -7.16
N ALA A 313 15.48 -4.83 -6.28
CA ALA A 313 16.74 -5.54 -6.43
C ALA A 313 16.78 -6.34 -7.75
N MET A 314 15.67 -6.98 -8.14
CA MET A 314 15.53 -7.72 -9.39
C MET A 314 15.75 -6.86 -10.65
N PHE A 315 15.41 -5.57 -10.60
CA PHE A 315 15.62 -4.66 -11.73
C PHE A 315 16.95 -3.91 -11.67
N THR A 316 17.75 -4.09 -10.62
CA THR A 316 19.09 -3.51 -10.52
C THR A 316 20.13 -4.41 -11.18
N SER A 317 21.32 -3.87 -11.45
CA SER A 317 22.47 -4.63 -11.92
C SER A 317 23.40 -5.04 -10.76
N ILE A 318 22.84 -5.34 -9.58
CA ILE A 318 23.62 -5.99 -8.53
C ILE A 318 23.97 -7.42 -8.99
N GLY A 319 25.17 -7.89 -8.65
CA GLY A 319 25.62 -9.22 -9.06
C GLY A 319 24.66 -10.33 -8.59
N SER A 320 24.52 -11.39 -9.38
CA SER A 320 23.59 -12.50 -9.12
C SER A 320 23.81 -13.17 -7.77
N GLU A 321 25.05 -13.27 -7.30
CA GLU A 321 25.41 -13.78 -5.97
C GLU A 321 24.84 -12.91 -4.86
N ARG A 322 24.97 -11.58 -4.98
CA ARG A 322 24.42 -10.64 -3.99
C ARG A 322 22.89 -10.65 -3.98
N LEU A 323 22.29 -10.76 -5.16
CA LEU A 323 20.84 -10.89 -5.28
C LEU A 323 20.38 -12.19 -4.62
N TYR A 324 21.06 -13.30 -4.87
CA TYR A 324 20.76 -14.58 -4.25
C TYR A 324 20.83 -14.52 -2.72
N ASP A 325 21.92 -13.99 -2.17
CA ASP A 325 22.05 -13.80 -0.71
C ASP A 325 20.93 -12.94 -0.10
N LEU A 326 20.55 -11.87 -0.81
CA LEU A 326 19.46 -10.99 -0.39
C LEU A 326 18.13 -11.75 -0.36
N LEU A 327 17.86 -12.55 -1.38
CA LEU A 327 16.66 -13.38 -1.44
C LEU A 327 16.62 -14.40 -0.30
N LEU A 328 17.74 -15.06 0.00
CA LEU A 328 17.84 -15.99 1.14
C LEU A 328 17.56 -15.28 2.47
N LEU A 329 18.11 -14.08 2.66
CA LEU A 329 17.86 -13.28 3.86
C LEU A 329 16.37 -12.95 4.03
N ILE A 330 15.72 -12.47 2.96
CA ILE A 330 14.31 -12.05 3.02
C ILE A 330 13.36 -13.24 3.08
N ALA A 331 13.71 -14.40 2.50
CA ALA A 331 12.95 -15.64 2.63
C ALA A 331 12.82 -16.11 4.09
N CYS A 332 13.78 -15.76 4.95
CA CYS A 332 13.76 -16.04 6.39
C CYS A 332 13.14 -14.90 7.25
N SER A 333 12.59 -13.86 6.63
CA SER A 333 12.03 -12.72 7.37
C SER A 333 10.78 -13.09 8.17
N GLU A 334 10.50 -12.36 9.26
CA GLU A 334 9.27 -12.53 10.04
C GLU A 334 8.01 -12.12 9.24
N HIS A 335 8.17 -11.30 8.20
CA HIS A 335 7.07 -10.74 7.43
C HIS A 335 6.73 -11.58 6.18
N SER A 336 5.49 -12.07 6.14
CA SER A 336 5.03 -12.97 5.07
C SER A 336 5.10 -12.37 3.65
N SER A 337 4.87 -11.07 3.49
CA SER A 337 4.93 -10.41 2.18
C SER A 337 6.36 -10.36 1.62
N GLY A 338 7.35 -10.12 2.49
CA GLY A 338 8.77 -10.19 2.13
C GLY A 338 9.15 -11.62 1.73
N ARG A 339 8.81 -12.60 2.60
CA ARG A 339 9.04 -14.03 2.29
C ARG A 339 8.44 -14.45 0.96
N LEU A 340 7.18 -14.10 0.69
CA LEU A 340 6.51 -14.43 -0.55
C LEU A 340 7.28 -13.90 -1.77
N ALA A 341 7.59 -12.60 -1.78
CA ALA A 341 8.32 -11.98 -2.88
C ALA A 341 9.70 -12.62 -3.09
N ALA A 342 10.40 -12.97 -1.99
CA ALA A 342 11.68 -13.67 -2.09
C ALA A 342 11.53 -15.09 -2.67
N LEU A 343 10.53 -15.85 -2.22
CA LEU A 343 10.30 -17.22 -2.73
C LEU A 343 9.90 -17.23 -4.21
N GLU A 344 9.09 -16.28 -4.65
CA GLU A 344 8.71 -16.12 -6.06
C GLU A 344 9.96 -15.99 -6.96
N GLU A 345 10.93 -15.16 -6.56
CA GLU A 345 12.17 -14.98 -7.31
C GLU A 345 13.14 -16.15 -7.14
N LEU A 346 13.16 -16.79 -5.96
CA LEU A 346 13.97 -17.99 -5.74
C LEU A 346 13.54 -19.15 -6.66
N ALA A 347 12.35 -19.12 -7.27
CA ALA A 347 11.89 -20.11 -8.24
C ALA A 347 12.88 -20.37 -9.39
N SER A 348 13.68 -19.38 -9.80
CA SER A 348 14.70 -19.54 -10.84
C SER A 348 15.99 -20.20 -10.36
N TYR A 349 16.17 -20.36 -9.05
CA TYR A 349 17.37 -20.94 -8.44
C TYR A 349 17.07 -22.37 -8.01
N ILE A 350 17.71 -23.35 -8.65
CA ILE A 350 17.50 -24.77 -8.37
C ILE A 350 18.79 -25.34 -7.77
N ASP A 351 18.85 -25.35 -6.44
CA ASP A 351 19.98 -25.87 -5.67
C ASP A 351 19.48 -26.50 -4.35
N PRO A 352 20.31 -27.28 -3.64
CA PRO A 352 19.88 -27.95 -2.42
C PRO A 352 19.38 -27.00 -1.32
N HIS A 353 20.01 -25.83 -1.17
CA HIS A 353 19.67 -24.90 -0.10
C HIS A 353 18.33 -24.21 -0.35
N THR A 354 18.07 -23.76 -1.59
CA THR A 354 16.74 -23.24 -1.94
C THR A 354 15.65 -24.29 -1.84
N ASN A 355 15.94 -25.54 -2.16
CA ASN A 355 14.97 -26.62 -2.00
C ASN A 355 14.61 -26.88 -0.53
N GLU A 356 15.56 -26.78 0.39
CA GLU A 356 15.30 -26.85 1.84
C GLU A 356 14.39 -25.70 2.29
N LEU A 357 14.67 -24.46 1.88
CA LEU A 357 13.81 -23.31 2.20
C LEU A 357 12.39 -23.46 1.66
N ILE A 358 12.24 -23.99 0.44
CA ILE A 358 10.93 -24.26 -0.16
C ILE A 358 10.19 -25.35 0.62
N LEU A 359 10.88 -26.40 1.07
CA LEU A 359 10.29 -27.45 1.90
C LEU A 359 9.81 -26.91 3.25
N ASP A 360 10.59 -26.04 3.90
CA ASP A 360 10.19 -25.39 5.14
C ASP A 360 8.95 -24.49 4.93
N ALA A 361 8.93 -23.75 3.82
CA ALA A 361 7.83 -22.84 3.46
C ALA A 361 6.51 -23.56 3.16
N VAL A 362 6.50 -24.86 2.87
CA VAL A 362 5.25 -25.66 2.76
C VAL A 362 4.43 -25.63 4.06
N SER A 363 5.10 -25.46 5.21
CA SER A 363 4.46 -25.37 6.52
C SER A 363 4.35 -23.93 7.05
N ASP A 364 4.58 -22.91 6.20
CA ASP A 364 4.54 -21.49 6.62
C ASP A 364 3.18 -21.11 7.22
N PRO A 365 3.10 -20.26 8.27
CA PRO A 365 1.83 -19.80 8.82
C PRO A 365 0.94 -19.08 7.78
N ASN A 366 1.54 -18.36 6.83
CA ASN A 366 0.83 -17.62 5.80
C ASN A 366 0.46 -18.53 4.60
N ALA A 367 -0.82 -18.50 4.21
CA ALA A 367 -1.35 -19.34 3.15
C ALA A 367 -0.78 -19.03 1.75
N ALA A 368 -0.45 -17.78 1.46
CA ALA A 368 0.13 -17.39 0.19
C ALA A 368 1.57 -17.89 0.05
N VAL A 369 2.36 -17.81 1.12
CA VAL A 369 3.73 -18.36 1.17
C VAL A 369 3.71 -19.88 0.97
N ARG A 370 2.80 -20.59 1.67
CA ARG A 370 2.60 -22.04 1.44
C ARG A 370 2.22 -22.36 0.00
N ALA A 371 1.28 -21.60 -0.57
CA ALA A 371 0.86 -21.80 -1.95
C ALA A 371 2.03 -21.63 -2.93
N GLU A 372 2.85 -20.59 -2.76
CA GLU A 372 4.03 -20.41 -3.60
C GLU A 372 5.04 -21.55 -3.46
N ALA A 373 5.33 -21.99 -2.23
CA ALA A 373 6.20 -23.14 -1.99
C ALA A 373 5.68 -24.43 -2.67
N LEU A 374 4.38 -24.73 -2.51
CA LEU A 374 3.73 -25.89 -3.10
C LEU A 374 3.78 -25.87 -4.64
N ARG A 375 3.61 -24.69 -5.24
CA ARG A 375 3.69 -24.50 -6.71
C ARG A 375 5.04 -24.92 -7.26
N GLN A 376 6.12 -24.67 -6.50
CA GLN A 376 7.49 -24.91 -6.94
C GLN A 376 7.97 -26.37 -6.76
N LEU A 377 7.30 -27.18 -5.93
CA LEU A 377 7.79 -28.54 -5.59
C LEU A 377 8.03 -29.42 -6.84
N ARG A 378 7.08 -29.42 -7.78
CA ARG A 378 7.16 -30.26 -8.97
C ARG A 378 8.16 -29.75 -10.02
N PRO A 379 8.13 -28.47 -10.43
CA PRO A 379 9.14 -27.93 -11.35
C PRO A 379 10.58 -28.14 -10.90
N ARG A 380 10.82 -28.12 -9.57
CA ARG A 380 12.15 -28.35 -8.97
C ARG A 380 12.57 -29.82 -8.91
N GLY A 381 11.65 -30.77 -9.10
CA GLY A 381 11.93 -32.20 -8.95
C GLY A 381 12.18 -32.63 -7.50
N ILE A 382 11.57 -31.94 -6.52
CA ILE A 382 11.76 -32.26 -5.10
C ILE A 382 11.22 -33.68 -4.80
N PRO A 383 12.01 -34.57 -4.18
CA PRO A 383 11.56 -35.92 -3.84
C PRO A 383 10.30 -35.91 -2.99
N GLY A 384 9.31 -36.71 -3.39
CA GLY A 384 8.03 -36.80 -2.67
C GLY A 384 7.06 -35.62 -2.91
N ALA A 385 7.32 -34.73 -3.86
CA ALA A 385 6.47 -33.58 -4.18
C ALA A 385 4.98 -33.92 -4.30
N ILE A 386 4.61 -35.01 -5.00
CA ILE A 386 3.20 -35.42 -5.14
C ILE A 386 2.58 -35.76 -3.77
N LYS A 387 3.31 -36.47 -2.91
CA LYS A 387 2.83 -36.83 -1.57
C LYS A 387 2.59 -35.58 -0.73
N LEU A 388 3.52 -34.62 -0.77
CA LEU A 388 3.39 -33.34 -0.07
C LEU A 388 2.18 -32.55 -0.60
N LEU A 389 2.03 -32.41 -1.92
CA LEU A 389 0.87 -31.75 -2.53
C LEU A 389 -0.46 -32.37 -2.06
N LEU A 390 -0.56 -33.70 -2.03
CA LEU A 390 -1.77 -34.40 -1.59
C LEU A 390 -2.10 -34.17 -0.12
N GLN A 391 -1.10 -33.94 0.75
CA GLN A 391 -1.34 -33.61 2.16
C GLN A 391 -2.05 -32.25 2.34
N HIS A 392 -1.96 -31.36 1.33
CA HIS A 392 -2.57 -30.03 1.35
C HIS A 392 -3.83 -29.90 0.49
N LEU A 393 -4.33 -30.99 -0.10
CA LEU A 393 -5.51 -30.99 -0.97
C LEU A 393 -6.78 -30.54 -0.24
N ASP A 394 -6.90 -30.88 1.05
CA ASP A 394 -8.03 -30.54 1.92
C ASP A 394 -7.78 -29.29 2.79
N SER A 395 -6.78 -28.47 2.42
CA SER A 395 -6.47 -27.22 3.15
C SER A 395 -7.71 -26.31 3.25
N PRO A 396 -8.02 -25.70 4.41
CA PRO A 396 -9.18 -24.80 4.52
C PRO A 396 -9.03 -23.51 3.68
N GLN A 397 -7.80 -23.19 3.25
CA GLN A 397 -7.48 -22.00 2.47
C GLN A 397 -7.59 -22.30 0.97
N LEU A 398 -8.51 -21.61 0.28
CA LEU A 398 -8.77 -21.82 -1.15
C LEU A 398 -7.53 -21.65 -2.03
N ILE A 399 -6.71 -20.63 -1.78
CA ILE A 399 -5.48 -20.38 -2.56
C ILE A 399 -4.52 -21.58 -2.56
N VAL A 400 -4.46 -22.31 -1.44
CA VAL A 400 -3.64 -23.51 -1.30
C VAL A 400 -4.27 -24.67 -2.06
N GLN A 401 -5.58 -24.89 -1.92
CA GLN A 401 -6.29 -25.93 -2.68
C GLN A 401 -6.14 -25.74 -4.19
N ASP A 402 -6.38 -24.52 -4.67
CA ASP A 402 -6.33 -24.21 -6.10
C ASP A 402 -4.90 -24.39 -6.64
N THR A 403 -3.89 -23.99 -5.88
CA THR A 403 -2.50 -24.24 -6.24
C THR A 403 -2.21 -25.73 -6.33
N VAL A 404 -2.59 -26.53 -5.32
CA VAL A 404 -2.37 -27.98 -5.33
C VAL A 404 -3.07 -28.62 -6.53
N ARG A 405 -4.33 -28.27 -6.80
CA ARG A 405 -5.09 -28.77 -7.95
C ARG A 405 -4.44 -28.41 -9.27
N ASN A 406 -4.00 -27.16 -9.43
CA ASN A 406 -3.29 -26.69 -10.63
C ASN A 406 -1.96 -27.43 -10.81
N SER A 407 -1.20 -27.62 -9.73
CA SER A 407 0.04 -28.39 -9.73
C SER A 407 -0.16 -29.88 -10.03
N LEU A 408 -1.39 -30.41 -9.92
CA LEU A 408 -1.76 -31.79 -10.21
C LEU A 408 -2.75 -31.91 -11.37
N ALA A 409 -2.85 -30.89 -12.23
CA ALA A 409 -3.87 -30.79 -13.27
C ALA A 409 -3.86 -31.93 -14.30
N GLU A 410 -2.79 -32.74 -14.39
CA GLU A 410 -2.77 -33.93 -15.22
C GLU A 410 -3.70 -35.05 -14.71
N PHE A 411 -4.03 -35.06 -13.42
CA PHE A 411 -4.95 -36.02 -12.80
C PHE A 411 -6.39 -35.52 -12.95
N ASN A 412 -6.85 -35.48 -14.20
CA ASN A 412 -8.21 -35.04 -14.55
C ASN A 412 -9.08 -36.18 -15.08
N PHE A 413 -10.40 -35.99 -14.96
CA PHE A 413 -11.39 -36.99 -15.29
C PHE A 413 -11.38 -37.38 -16.78
N PRO A 414 -11.27 -36.46 -17.76
CA PRO A 414 -11.19 -36.84 -19.18
C PRO A 414 -10.02 -37.78 -19.49
N ARG A 415 -8.83 -37.51 -18.93
CA ARG A 415 -7.66 -38.40 -19.10
C ARG A 415 -7.90 -39.76 -18.45
N PHE A 416 -8.41 -39.76 -17.21
CA PHE A 416 -8.74 -41.00 -16.51
C PHE A 416 -9.74 -41.86 -17.29
N LEU A 417 -10.84 -41.26 -17.75
CA LEU A 417 -11.87 -41.93 -18.55
C LEU A 417 -11.30 -42.55 -19.83
N SER A 418 -10.43 -41.83 -20.54
CA SER A 418 -9.83 -42.32 -21.80
C SER A 418 -8.89 -43.52 -21.62
N ALA A 419 -8.26 -43.63 -20.45
CA ALA A 419 -7.30 -44.67 -20.13
C ALA A 419 -7.89 -45.80 -19.25
N PHE A 420 -9.10 -45.61 -18.71
CA PHE A 420 -9.74 -46.49 -17.72
C PHE A 420 -9.69 -47.97 -18.12
N ASP A 421 -10.11 -48.29 -19.34
CA ASP A 421 -10.22 -49.66 -19.85
C ASP A 421 -8.86 -50.34 -20.07
N LYS A 422 -7.77 -49.55 -20.08
CA LYS A 422 -6.38 -50.03 -20.26
C LYS A 422 -5.63 -50.17 -18.93
N MET A 423 -6.18 -49.66 -17.84
CA MET A 423 -5.54 -49.70 -16.52
C MET A 423 -5.79 -51.03 -15.82
N SER A 424 -4.86 -51.45 -14.96
CA SER A 424 -5.11 -52.55 -14.02
C SER A 424 -6.13 -52.13 -12.95
N PRO A 425 -6.83 -53.07 -12.30
CA PRO A 425 -7.81 -52.75 -11.26
C PRO A 425 -7.25 -51.88 -10.12
N ASP A 426 -5.99 -52.12 -9.70
CA ASP A 426 -5.34 -51.31 -8.67
C ASP A 426 -5.02 -49.90 -9.17
N ALA A 427 -4.59 -49.76 -10.42
CA ALA A 427 -4.32 -48.47 -11.04
C ALA A 427 -5.61 -47.66 -11.23
N GLN A 428 -6.72 -48.31 -11.59
CA GLN A 428 -8.04 -47.69 -11.67
C GLN A 428 -8.43 -47.09 -10.31
N LYS A 429 -8.27 -47.86 -9.23
CA LYS A 429 -8.64 -47.43 -7.87
C LYS A 429 -7.77 -46.28 -7.36
N ASN A 430 -6.45 -46.40 -7.50
CA ASN A 430 -5.52 -45.39 -7.02
C ASN A 430 -5.68 -44.08 -7.81
N THR A 431 -5.72 -44.14 -9.14
CA THR A 431 -5.89 -42.95 -9.99
C THR A 431 -7.28 -42.34 -9.82
N GLY A 432 -8.32 -43.17 -9.70
CA GLY A 432 -9.68 -42.70 -9.49
C GLY A 432 -9.84 -41.89 -8.19
N ARG A 433 -9.24 -42.34 -7.08
CA ARG A 433 -9.26 -41.59 -5.82
C ARG A 433 -8.55 -40.24 -5.92
N LEU A 434 -7.42 -40.17 -6.64
CA LEU A 434 -6.71 -38.91 -6.88
C LEU A 434 -7.55 -37.94 -7.70
N VAL A 435 -8.09 -38.40 -8.83
CA VAL A 435 -8.92 -37.58 -9.73
C VAL A 435 -10.15 -37.04 -8.99
N ARG A 436 -10.78 -37.84 -8.13
CA ARG A 436 -11.92 -37.41 -7.30
C ARG A 436 -11.59 -36.18 -6.44
N GLY A 437 -10.42 -36.15 -5.80
CA GLY A 437 -10.03 -35.03 -4.94
C GLY A 437 -9.47 -33.83 -5.71
N ILE A 438 -8.88 -34.05 -6.88
CA ILE A 438 -8.14 -33.04 -7.64
C ILE A 438 -9.05 -32.32 -8.65
N ASP A 439 -9.81 -33.06 -9.46
CA ASP A 439 -10.60 -32.48 -10.54
C ASP A 439 -12.03 -32.15 -10.08
N VAL A 440 -12.28 -30.85 -9.93
CA VAL A 440 -13.57 -30.28 -9.51
C VAL A 440 -14.70 -30.61 -10.50
N ASN A 441 -14.38 -30.90 -11.77
CA ASN A 441 -15.37 -31.24 -12.79
C ASN A 441 -15.76 -32.73 -12.78
N THR A 442 -15.10 -33.57 -11.98
CA THR A 442 -15.30 -35.02 -11.94
C THR A 442 -16.77 -35.38 -11.85
N GLN A 443 -17.51 -34.82 -10.88
CA GLN A 443 -18.90 -35.18 -10.63
C GLN A 443 -19.80 -34.87 -11.85
N ARG A 444 -19.64 -33.68 -12.44
CA ARG A 444 -20.40 -33.24 -13.61
C ARG A 444 -20.12 -34.13 -14.82
N LEU A 445 -18.84 -34.35 -15.13
CA LEU A 445 -18.44 -35.16 -16.29
C LEU A 445 -18.80 -36.63 -16.13
N LEU A 446 -18.78 -37.15 -14.90
CA LEU A 446 -19.20 -38.50 -14.60
C LEU A 446 -20.72 -38.65 -14.73
N ALA A 447 -21.50 -37.64 -14.33
CA ALA A 447 -22.94 -37.61 -14.57
C ALA A 447 -23.27 -37.57 -16.08
N ASP A 448 -22.53 -36.79 -16.87
CA ASP A 448 -22.68 -36.76 -18.34
C ASP A 448 -22.43 -38.15 -18.96
N GLU A 449 -21.44 -38.90 -18.47
CA GLU A 449 -21.15 -40.27 -18.94
C GLU A 449 -22.26 -41.27 -18.53
N MET A 450 -22.96 -41.05 -17.40
CA MET A 450 -24.08 -41.91 -16.95
C MET A 450 -25.33 -41.80 -17.81
N VAL A 451 -25.54 -40.67 -18.48
CA VAL A 451 -26.73 -40.42 -19.33
C VAL A 451 -26.42 -40.60 -20.83
N ASN A 452 -25.18 -40.97 -21.17
CA ASN A 452 -24.77 -41.17 -22.55
C ASN A 452 -25.63 -42.24 -23.27
N ASP A 453 -25.94 -42.05 -24.55
CA ASP A 453 -26.77 -42.97 -25.36
C ASP A 453 -26.20 -44.39 -25.45
N ALA A 454 -24.88 -44.54 -25.42
CA ALA A 454 -24.22 -45.84 -25.50
C ALA A 454 -24.28 -46.61 -24.16
N SER A 455 -24.90 -47.79 -24.17
CA SER A 455 -25.06 -48.64 -22.97
C SER A 455 -23.74 -48.99 -22.28
N TYR A 456 -22.68 -49.27 -23.04
CA TYR A 456 -21.36 -49.59 -22.48
C TYR A 456 -20.75 -48.41 -21.71
N ARG A 457 -21.03 -47.16 -22.12
CA ARG A 457 -20.53 -45.95 -21.44
C ARG A 457 -21.23 -45.74 -20.10
N ARG A 458 -22.55 -45.92 -20.05
CA ARG A 458 -23.32 -45.84 -18.80
C ARG A 458 -22.85 -46.87 -17.77
N LEU A 459 -22.65 -48.13 -18.19
CA LEU A 459 -22.11 -49.17 -17.32
C LEU A 459 -20.68 -48.87 -16.87
N ARG A 460 -19.84 -48.33 -17.75
CA ARG A 460 -18.49 -47.87 -17.40
C ARG A 460 -18.53 -46.75 -16.37
N ALA A 461 -19.46 -45.80 -16.48
CA ALA A 461 -19.65 -44.73 -15.48
C ALA A 461 -19.96 -45.32 -14.10
N LEU A 462 -20.89 -46.28 -14.00
CA LEU A 462 -21.18 -46.96 -12.73
C LEU A 462 -19.94 -47.68 -12.16
N LYS A 463 -19.15 -48.32 -13.03
CA LYS A 463 -17.89 -48.94 -12.60
C LYS A 463 -16.88 -47.92 -12.09
N ILE A 464 -16.78 -46.76 -12.75
CA ILE A 464 -15.93 -45.65 -12.33
C ILE A 464 -16.37 -45.10 -10.97
N ILE A 465 -17.68 -44.95 -10.71
CA ILE A 465 -18.21 -44.55 -9.40
C ILE A 465 -17.77 -45.51 -8.29
N GLU A 466 -17.86 -46.83 -8.54
CA GLU A 466 -17.43 -47.86 -7.61
C GLU A 466 -15.95 -47.69 -7.23
N VAL A 467 -15.11 -47.54 -8.26
CA VAL A 467 -13.65 -47.46 -8.15
C VAL A 467 -13.17 -46.17 -7.49
N MET A 468 -13.77 -45.03 -7.83
CA MET A 468 -13.45 -43.71 -7.25
C MET A 468 -14.03 -43.53 -5.84
N GLU A 469 -14.90 -44.45 -5.42
CA GLU A 469 -15.66 -44.37 -4.17
C GLU A 469 -16.59 -43.16 -4.08
N ASN A 470 -17.06 -42.65 -5.22
CA ASN A 470 -17.86 -41.42 -5.36
C ASN A 470 -19.36 -41.62 -5.07
N HIS A 471 -19.71 -42.62 -4.26
CA HIS A 471 -21.09 -43.10 -4.07
C HIS A 471 -22.01 -42.01 -3.51
N LEU A 472 -21.53 -41.27 -2.50
CA LEU A 472 -22.29 -40.22 -1.83
C LEU A 472 -22.51 -39.01 -2.75
N ASP A 473 -21.45 -38.57 -3.44
CA ASP A 473 -21.52 -37.41 -4.33
C ASP A 473 -22.41 -37.70 -5.57
N MET A 474 -22.52 -38.97 -5.98
CA MET A 474 -23.33 -39.40 -7.12
C MET A 474 -24.70 -39.98 -6.72
N GLU A 475 -25.14 -39.82 -5.46
CA GLU A 475 -26.34 -40.49 -4.93
C GLU A 475 -27.59 -40.21 -5.78
N ALA A 476 -27.84 -38.94 -6.11
CA ALA A 476 -29.01 -38.54 -6.88
C ALA A 476 -29.03 -39.17 -8.28
N ASP A 477 -27.87 -39.28 -8.93
CA ASP A 477 -27.73 -39.87 -10.26
C ASP A 477 -27.86 -41.41 -10.22
N LEU A 478 -27.37 -42.04 -9.16
CA LEU A 478 -27.58 -43.47 -8.89
C LEU A 478 -29.08 -43.78 -8.66
N ILE A 479 -29.80 -42.93 -7.93
CA ILE A 479 -31.26 -43.06 -7.73
C ILE A 479 -32.00 -42.92 -9.07
N LYS A 480 -31.62 -41.96 -9.93
CA LYS A 480 -32.18 -41.85 -11.29
C LYS A 480 -31.91 -43.09 -12.12
N ALA A 481 -30.71 -43.68 -12.02
CA ALA A 481 -30.34 -44.88 -12.77
C ALA A 481 -31.20 -46.12 -12.39
N LEU A 482 -31.80 -46.16 -11.20
CA LEU A 482 -32.77 -47.21 -10.82
C LEU A 482 -34.07 -47.17 -11.62
N GLN A 483 -34.37 -46.07 -12.31
CA GLN A 483 -35.58 -45.92 -13.13
C GLN A 483 -35.33 -46.19 -14.62
N HIS A 484 -34.10 -46.54 -15.00
CA HIS A 484 -33.73 -46.75 -16.38
C HIS A 484 -34.32 -48.05 -16.96
N GLU A 485 -34.65 -48.07 -18.24
CA GLU A 485 -35.28 -49.23 -18.90
C GLU A 485 -34.37 -50.48 -18.85
N ASP A 486 -33.08 -50.29 -19.10
CA ASP A 486 -32.05 -51.33 -19.00
C ASP A 486 -31.89 -51.87 -17.57
N HIS A 487 -32.27 -53.13 -17.37
CA HIS A 487 -32.18 -53.84 -16.11
C HIS A 487 -30.74 -54.04 -15.60
N PHE A 488 -29.73 -54.08 -16.49
CA PHE A 488 -28.32 -54.16 -16.04
C PHE A 488 -27.90 -52.88 -15.31
N LEU A 489 -28.29 -51.71 -15.83
CA LEU A 489 -28.01 -50.42 -15.22
C LEU A 489 -28.70 -50.30 -13.85
N ARG A 490 -29.98 -50.69 -13.78
CA ARG A 490 -30.75 -50.72 -12.52
C ARG A 490 -30.11 -51.62 -11.48
N ALA A 491 -29.67 -52.82 -11.88
CA ALA A 491 -29.08 -53.78 -10.94
C ALA A 491 -27.77 -53.25 -10.36
N GLU A 492 -26.90 -52.66 -11.19
CA GLU A 492 -25.62 -52.12 -10.73
C GLU A 492 -25.81 -50.83 -9.90
N ALA A 493 -26.75 -49.96 -10.28
CA ALA A 493 -27.13 -48.80 -9.48
C ALA A 493 -27.65 -49.20 -8.08
N ALA A 494 -28.51 -50.22 -8.02
CA ALA A 494 -29.00 -50.77 -6.74
C ALA A 494 -27.85 -51.25 -5.85
N LYS A 495 -26.85 -51.93 -6.44
CA LYS A 495 -25.66 -52.41 -5.72
C LYS A 495 -24.80 -51.26 -5.18
N LEU A 496 -24.60 -50.18 -5.94
CA LEU A 496 -23.78 -49.04 -5.53
C LEU A 496 -24.42 -48.22 -4.40
N LEU A 497 -25.75 -48.10 -4.40
CA LEU A 497 -26.50 -47.43 -3.32
C LEU A 497 -26.36 -48.11 -1.95
N ALA A 498 -25.81 -49.33 -1.87
CA ALA A 498 -25.47 -49.98 -0.61
C ALA A 498 -24.53 -49.15 0.29
N ARG A 499 -23.80 -48.18 -0.27
CA ARG A 499 -22.90 -47.27 0.45
C ARG A 499 -23.51 -45.88 0.74
N CYS A 500 -24.78 -45.68 0.43
CA CYS A 500 -25.50 -44.42 0.64
C CYS A 500 -26.60 -44.62 1.70
N PRO A 501 -26.34 -44.36 2.99
CA PRO A 501 -27.27 -44.63 4.09
C PRO A 501 -28.38 -43.56 4.26
N SER A 502 -28.71 -42.81 3.20
CA SER A 502 -29.71 -41.74 3.26
C SER A 502 -31.14 -42.30 3.24
N SER A 503 -32.11 -41.51 3.71
CA SER A 503 -33.54 -41.85 3.59
C SER A 503 -34.00 -41.96 2.14
N ALA A 504 -33.46 -41.13 1.24
CA ALA A 504 -33.78 -41.15 -0.18
C ALA A 504 -33.28 -42.44 -0.86
N SER A 505 -32.04 -42.83 -0.59
CA SER A 505 -31.47 -44.11 -1.07
C SER A 505 -32.25 -45.31 -0.55
N VAL A 506 -32.63 -45.32 0.73
CA VAL A 506 -33.44 -46.40 1.32
C VAL A 506 -34.82 -46.49 0.67
N ALA A 507 -35.48 -45.35 0.43
CA ALA A 507 -36.78 -45.33 -0.25
C ALA A 507 -36.67 -45.85 -1.68
N ALA A 508 -35.65 -45.42 -2.43
CA ALA A 508 -35.41 -45.87 -3.79
C ALA A 508 -35.11 -47.38 -3.85
N LEU A 509 -34.29 -47.90 -2.93
CA LEU A 509 -33.99 -49.33 -2.83
C LEU A 509 -35.22 -50.17 -2.44
N ARG A 510 -36.08 -49.68 -1.54
CA ARG A 510 -37.35 -50.36 -1.21
C ARG A 510 -38.25 -50.49 -2.43
N GLN A 511 -38.32 -49.46 -3.26
CA GLN A 511 -39.05 -49.53 -4.53
C GLN A 511 -38.41 -50.53 -5.49
N ALA A 512 -37.08 -50.58 -5.57
CA ALA A 512 -36.34 -51.54 -6.40
C ALA A 512 -36.49 -53.01 -5.94
N MET A 513 -36.95 -53.29 -4.72
CA MET A 513 -37.34 -54.65 -4.31
C MET A 513 -38.59 -55.17 -5.02
N LEU A 514 -39.41 -54.28 -5.59
CA LEU A 514 -40.60 -54.61 -6.37
C LEU A 514 -40.29 -54.70 -7.89
N ASP A 515 -39.02 -54.69 -8.26
CA ASP A 515 -38.60 -54.70 -9.66
C ASP A 515 -39.00 -56.01 -10.37
N ARG A 516 -39.28 -55.90 -11.68
CA ARG A 516 -39.58 -57.05 -12.54
C ARG A 516 -38.38 -57.99 -12.69
N ASN A 517 -37.16 -57.45 -12.61
CA ASN A 517 -35.94 -58.22 -12.77
C ASN A 517 -35.43 -58.76 -11.43
N VAL A 518 -35.15 -60.06 -11.37
CA VAL A 518 -34.69 -60.76 -10.16
C VAL A 518 -33.39 -60.17 -9.60
N ARG A 519 -32.39 -59.86 -10.46
CA ARG A 519 -31.10 -59.32 -10.02
C ARG A 519 -31.22 -57.95 -9.38
N VAL A 520 -32.13 -57.11 -9.87
CA VAL A 520 -32.38 -55.78 -9.28
C VAL A 520 -32.94 -55.94 -7.87
N ARG A 521 -33.92 -56.85 -7.69
CA ARG A 521 -34.50 -57.15 -6.36
C ARG A 521 -33.47 -57.69 -5.38
N GLU A 522 -32.65 -58.65 -5.81
CA GLU A 522 -31.59 -59.25 -5.00
C GLU A 522 -30.55 -58.21 -4.57
N ASN A 523 -30.08 -57.38 -5.51
CA ASN A 523 -29.13 -56.30 -5.19
C ASN A 523 -29.75 -55.24 -4.28
N ALA A 524 -31.01 -54.89 -4.48
CA ALA A 524 -31.72 -53.94 -3.63
C ALA A 524 -31.86 -54.46 -2.19
N GLU A 525 -32.27 -55.71 -2.03
CA GLU A 525 -32.39 -56.37 -0.73
C GLU A 525 -31.03 -56.49 -0.03
N ALA A 526 -29.98 -56.93 -0.74
CA ALA A 526 -28.62 -57.01 -0.22
C ALA A 526 -28.07 -55.63 0.23
N SER A 527 -28.38 -54.59 -0.55
CA SER A 527 -27.97 -53.21 -0.25
C SER A 527 -28.68 -52.66 0.99
N LEU A 528 -29.98 -52.90 1.12
CA LEU A 528 -30.74 -52.56 2.33
C LEU A 528 -30.25 -53.31 3.57
N ARG A 529 -29.93 -54.61 3.45
CA ARG A 529 -29.32 -55.38 4.55
C ARG A 529 -27.99 -54.77 4.97
N ARG A 530 -27.14 -54.36 4.02
CA ARG A 530 -25.85 -53.72 4.32
C ARG A 530 -26.02 -52.37 5.02
N ILE A 531 -26.94 -51.53 4.55
CA ILE A 531 -27.26 -50.24 5.19
C ILE A 531 -27.80 -50.45 6.60
N ALA A 532 -28.68 -51.45 6.81
CA ALA A 532 -29.22 -51.79 8.12
C ALA A 532 -28.14 -52.33 9.08
N GLY A 533 -27.23 -53.19 8.60
CA GLY A 533 -26.10 -53.70 9.37
C GLY A 533 -25.08 -52.61 9.75
N SER A 534 -24.91 -51.59 8.92
CA SER A 534 -24.03 -50.44 9.21
C SER A 534 -24.55 -49.53 10.33
N LYS A 535 -25.85 -49.59 10.69
CA LYS A 535 -26.46 -48.80 11.76
C LYS A 535 -26.28 -49.37 13.18
N VAL A 536 -25.59 -50.51 13.36
CA VAL A 536 -25.50 -51.23 14.65
C VAL A 536 -24.21 -50.93 15.46
N ALA A 537 -23.38 -49.96 15.06
CA ALA A 537 -22.23 -49.52 15.84
C ALA A 537 -22.31 -48.04 16.23
N VAL A 538 -23.15 -47.72 17.22
CA VAL A 538 -23.00 -46.54 18.07
C VAL A 538 -23.20 -47.01 19.51
N PRO A 539 -22.24 -46.79 20.43
CA PRO A 539 -22.48 -47.03 21.85
C PRO A 539 -23.56 -46.05 22.31
N SER A 540 -24.62 -46.60 22.91
CA SER A 540 -25.66 -45.83 23.58
C SER A 540 -25.01 -44.90 24.61
N ILE A 541 -25.05 -43.59 24.35
CA ILE A 541 -24.87 -42.59 25.40
C ILE A 541 -26.12 -42.69 26.28
N ASP A 542 -25.90 -43.13 27.50
CA ASP A 542 -26.87 -43.16 28.59
C ASP A 542 -27.28 -41.71 28.90
N VAL A 543 -28.53 -41.37 28.59
CA VAL A 543 -29.15 -40.11 29.02
C VAL A 543 -29.85 -40.38 30.34
N SER A 544 -29.07 -40.44 31.42
CA SER A 544 -29.58 -40.54 32.79
C SER A 544 -28.78 -39.70 33.79
N VAL A 545 -28.42 -38.45 33.43
CA VAL A 545 -28.00 -37.46 34.43
C VAL A 545 -28.46 -36.06 34.02
N ALA A 546 -29.73 -35.75 34.25
CA ALA A 546 -30.24 -34.36 34.28
C ALA A 546 -31.59 -34.29 35.01
N SER A 547 -31.60 -34.71 36.27
CA SER A 547 -32.70 -34.40 37.19
C SER A 547 -32.25 -34.59 38.63
N GLU A 548 -31.49 -33.64 39.17
CA GLU A 548 -31.48 -33.26 40.59
C GLU A 548 -30.45 -32.14 40.79
N GLU A 549 -30.95 -30.92 41.01
CA GLU A 549 -30.39 -29.88 41.90
C GLU A 549 -31.07 -28.53 41.60
N VAL A 550 -32.31 -28.38 42.06
CA VAL A 550 -32.84 -27.08 42.53
C VAL A 550 -33.74 -27.36 43.72
N THR A 551 -33.15 -27.40 44.92
CA THR A 551 -33.79 -27.06 46.20
C THR A 551 -32.73 -27.03 47.29
N THR A 552 -32.23 -25.83 47.59
CA THR A 552 -32.13 -25.12 48.89
C THR A 552 -30.94 -24.18 48.88
#